data_AF-A0A0D0D9L1-F1
#
_entry.id   AF-A0A0D0D9L1-F1
#
_cell.length_a   1.000
_cell.length_b   1.000
_cell.length_c   1.000
_cell.angle_alpha   90.00
_cell.angle_beta   90.00
_cell.angle_gamma   90.00
#
_symmetry.space_group_name_H-M   'P 1'
#
loop_
_entity.id
_entity.type
_entity.pdbx_description
1 polymer ?
#
loop_
_entity_poly.entity_id
_entity_poly.type
_entity_poly.pdbx_seq_one_letter_code
_entity_poly.pdbx_strand_id
1 'polypeptide(L)'
;MLSYIRPDCIVCLDVCFTQKHTHNPRNGAVQDPPNPTDTVFVAAHDVHAMEAFVKVKRQSHSKKRKGQSPEDTLDGYEEGMRVPISVLDGCGELFLAANEKHQKASTHFLQTLD
;
A
#
# COMPACT_ATOMS: atom_id res chain seq x y z
N MET A 1 18.10 14.60 28.45
CA MET A 1 16.80 13.93 28.19
C MET A 1 16.37 14.35 26.79
N LEU A 2 16.65 13.55 25.77
CA LEU A 2 16.29 13.87 24.38
C LEU A 2 14.86 13.36 24.12
N SER A 3 13.94 14.27 23.85
CA SER A 3 12.55 13.97 23.51
C SER A 3 12.49 13.33 22.13
N TYR A 4 12.01 12.09 22.06
CA TYR A 4 11.74 11.37 20.81
C TYR A 4 10.46 11.92 20.16
N ILE A 5 10.62 12.73 19.12
CA ILE A 5 9.51 13.18 18.29
C ILE A 5 9.21 12.06 17.30
N ARG A 6 8.03 11.46 17.42
CA ARG A 6 7.54 10.42 16.51
C ARG A 6 6.78 11.10 15.37
N PRO A 7 7.15 10.88 14.10
CA PRO A 7 6.40 11.45 12.99
C PRO A 7 5.02 10.79 12.88
N ASP A 8 3.97 11.60 12.75
CA ASP A 8 2.57 11.14 12.65
C ASP A 8 2.21 10.58 11.26
N CYS A 9 2.98 10.95 10.22
CA CYS A 9 2.91 10.31 8.91
C CYS A 9 4.24 10.44 8.17
N ILE A 10 4.57 9.43 7.34
CA ILE A 10 5.69 9.48 6.40
C ILE A 10 5.08 9.78 5.03
N VAL A 11 5.29 11.00 4.54
CA VAL A 11 4.85 11.38 3.19
C VAL A 11 5.95 10.94 2.23
N CYS A 12 5.66 10.00 1.33
CA CYS A 12 6.56 9.64 0.24
C CYS A 12 6.59 10.79 -0.77
N LEU A 13 7.41 11.80 -0.48
CA LEU A 13 7.84 12.74 -1.51
C LEU A 13 8.76 11.96 -2.45
N ASP A 14 8.34 11.77 -3.69
CA ASP A 14 9.22 11.36 -4.79
C ASP A 14 10.14 12.53 -5.16
N VAL A 15 10.96 12.94 -4.19
CA VAL A 15 12.19 13.63 -4.51
C VAL A 15 13.09 12.53 -5.00
N CYS A 16 13.27 12.44 -6.31
CA CYS A 16 14.30 11.63 -6.95
C CYS A 16 15.62 11.84 -6.20
N PHE A 17 15.87 11.03 -5.18
CA PHE A 17 17.01 11.17 -4.30
C PHE A 17 18.15 10.52 -5.06
N THR A 18 18.59 11.21 -6.10
CA THR A 18 19.88 10.95 -6.70
C THR A 18 20.87 11.24 -5.60
N GLN A 19 21.34 10.19 -4.94
CA GLN A 19 22.48 10.27 -4.04
C GLN A 19 23.58 10.95 -4.85
N LYS A 20 23.86 12.21 -4.54
CA LYS A 20 24.93 12.97 -5.19
C LYS A 20 26.21 12.22 -4.85
N HIS A 21 26.74 11.46 -5.80
CA HIS A 21 28.05 10.85 -5.69
C HIS A 21 29.07 11.99 -5.69
N THR A 22 29.33 12.55 -4.50
CA THR A 22 30.35 13.57 -4.34
C THR A 22 31.69 12.89 -4.47
N HIS A 23 32.23 12.84 -5.69
CA HIS A 23 33.67 12.73 -5.87
C HIS A 23 34.29 14.08 -5.48
N ASN A 24 34.13 14.48 -4.21
CA ASN A 24 34.79 15.64 -3.64
C ASN A 24 36.20 15.19 -3.26
N PRO A 25 37.27 15.62 -3.96
CA PRO A 25 38.63 15.19 -3.65
C PRO A 25 39.10 15.60 -2.26
N ARG A 26 38.39 16.50 -1.55
CA ARG A 26 38.66 16.82 -0.14
C ARG A 26 38.03 15.85 0.87
N ASN A 27 36.96 15.15 0.50
CA ASN A 27 36.21 14.24 1.37
C ASN A 27 36.09 12.80 0.82
N GLY A 28 36.73 12.50 -0.32
CA GLY A 28 36.66 11.18 -0.98
C GLY A 28 37.35 10.04 -0.22
N ALA A 29 37.92 10.32 0.95
CA ALA A 29 38.46 9.32 1.87
C ALA A 29 37.41 8.79 2.86
N VAL A 30 36.22 9.40 2.94
CA VAL A 30 35.14 8.88 3.77
C VAL A 30 34.46 7.76 2.98
N GLN A 31 34.99 6.55 3.12
CA GLN A 31 34.30 5.35 2.69
C GLN A 31 32.96 5.28 3.43
N ASP A 32 31.91 4.84 2.73
CA ASP A 32 30.65 4.52 3.38
C ASP A 32 30.93 3.56 4.55
N PRO A 33 30.24 3.73 5.70
CA PRO A 33 30.39 2.81 6.81
C PRO A 33 30.11 1.38 6.32
N PRO A 34 30.88 0.38 6.80
CA PRO A 34 30.65 -1.00 6.41
C PRO A 34 29.20 -1.39 6.71
N ASN A 35 28.59 -2.18 5.83
CA ASN A 35 27.25 -2.71 6.07
C ASN A 35 27.26 -3.39 7.45
N PRO A 36 26.39 -2.98 8.39
CA PRO A 36 26.36 -3.56 9.73
C PRO A 36 25.86 -5.00 9.75
N THR A 37 25.39 -5.52 8.61
CA THR A 37 24.88 -6.88 8.47
C THR A 37 25.84 -7.72 7.62
N ASP A 38 26.15 -8.92 8.10
CA ASP A 38 27.00 -9.88 7.39
C ASP A 38 26.38 -10.38 6.07
N THR A 39 25.08 -10.18 5.90
CA THR A 39 24.30 -10.65 4.75
C THR A 39 23.16 -9.68 4.44
N VAL A 40 22.84 -9.54 3.15
CA VAL A 40 21.64 -8.83 2.66
C VAL A 40 20.44 -9.76 2.50
N PHE A 41 20.62 -11.06 2.71
CA PHE A 41 19.59 -12.07 2.61
C PHE A 41 18.95 -12.34 3.97
N VAL A 42 17.63 -12.49 3.95
CA VAL A 42 16.84 -13.00 5.07
C VAL A 42 17.16 -14.48 5.28
N ALA A 43 17.29 -14.93 6.53
CA ALA A 43 17.58 -16.32 6.82
C ALA A 43 16.39 -17.22 6.42
N ALA A 44 16.68 -18.42 5.91
CA ALA A 44 15.65 -19.34 5.40
C ALA A 44 14.55 -19.66 6.44
N HIS A 45 14.91 -19.74 7.73
CA HIS A 45 13.96 -19.97 8.81
C HIS A 45 12.92 -18.85 8.94
N ASP A 46 13.33 -17.58 8.78
CA ASP A 46 12.44 -16.42 8.84
C ASP A 46 11.49 -16.39 7.65
N VAL A 47 11.98 -16.75 6.46
CA VAL A 47 11.16 -16.89 5.25
C VAL A 47 10.06 -17.93 5.48
N HIS A 48 10.42 -19.12 5.96
CA HIS A 48 9.46 -20.18 6.23
C HIS A 48 8.46 -19.83 7.33
N ALA A 49 8.91 -19.16 8.40
CA ALA A 49 8.03 -18.68 9.45
C ALA A 49 6.98 -17.69 8.91
N MET A 50 7.41 -16.77 8.03
CA MET A 50 6.51 -15.80 7.40
C MET A 50 5.52 -16.47 6.44
N GLU A 51 5.98 -17.42 5.63
CA GLU A 51 5.12 -18.20 4.73
C GLU A 51 4.03 -18.96 5.50
N ALA A 52 4.39 -19.61 6.61
CA ALA A 52 3.44 -20.30 7.47
C ALA A 52 2.41 -19.34 8.08
N PHE A 53 2.85 -18.19 8.59
CA PHE A 53 1.97 -17.16 9.14
C PHE A 53 0.95 -16.65 8.10
N VAL A 54 1.42 -16.32 6.89
CA VAL A 54 0.56 -15.85 5.80
C VAL A 54 -0.45 -16.91 5.40
N LYS A 55 -0.04 -18.18 5.34
CA LYS A 55 -0.92 -19.32 5.02
C LYS A 55 -2.08 -19.42 6.02
N VAL A 56 -1.79 -19.33 7.32
CA VAL A 56 -2.82 -19.34 8.38
C VAL A 56 -3.78 -18.16 8.23
N LYS A 57 -3.26 -16.95 8.00
CA LYS A 57 -4.09 -15.76 7.83
C LYS A 57 -5.01 -15.88 6.61
N ARG A 58 -4.51 -16.32 5.46
CA ARG A 58 -5.32 -16.54 4.24
C ARG A 58 -6.46 -17.53 4.45
N GLN A 59 -6.22 -18.63 5.17
CA GLN A 59 -7.26 -19.62 5.51
C GLN A 59 -8.33 -19.07 6.46
N SER A 60 -7.98 -18.12 7.32
CA SER A 60 -8.93 -17.50 8.25
C SER A 60 -9.88 -16.50 7.55
N HIS A 61 -9.41 -15.83 6.49
CA HIS A 61 -10.22 -14.88 5.73
C HIS A 61 -11.21 -15.56 4.77
N SER A 62 -10.89 -16.73 4.22
CA SER A 62 -11.83 -17.47 3.36
C SER A 62 -13.05 -18.02 4.11
N LYS A 63 -12.95 -18.26 5.42
CA LYS A 63 -14.06 -18.78 6.24
C LYS A 63 -15.03 -17.69 6.74
N LYS A 64 -14.67 -16.41 6.70
CA LYS A 64 -15.51 -15.29 7.20
C LYS A 64 -16.45 -14.68 6.17
N ARG A 65 -16.45 -15.13 4.92
CA ARG A 65 -17.44 -14.72 3.90
C ARG A 65 -18.72 -15.57 3.91
N LYS A 66 -18.99 -16.32 4.98
CA LYS A 66 -20.27 -17.00 5.18
C LYS A 66 -21.27 -16.06 5.86
N GLY A 67 -21.52 -14.92 5.21
CA GLY A 67 -22.67 -14.04 5.45
C GLY A 67 -23.53 -14.10 4.21
N GLN A 68 -24.56 -14.93 4.25
CA GLN A 68 -25.46 -15.26 3.14
C GLN A 68 -26.29 -14.05 2.70
N SER A 69 -26.38 -13.83 1.38
CA SER A 69 -27.69 -13.70 0.73
C SER A 69 -27.92 -14.98 -0.09
N PRO A 70 -29.16 -15.49 -0.21
CA PRO A 70 -29.45 -16.73 -0.92
C PRO A 70 -29.51 -16.54 -2.45
N GLU A 71 -28.63 -15.71 -3.02
CA GLU A 71 -28.51 -15.51 -4.48
C GLU A 71 -27.11 -15.90 -5.01
N ASP A 72 -26.29 -16.56 -4.18
CA ASP A 72 -25.00 -17.15 -4.54
C ASP A 72 -25.13 -18.38 -5.49
N THR A 73 -26.25 -18.55 -6.18
CA THR A 73 -26.43 -19.74 -7.01
C THR A 73 -25.80 -19.60 -8.39
N LEU A 74 -25.55 -18.38 -8.91
CA LEU A 74 -24.83 -18.14 -10.16
C LEU A 74 -24.35 -16.67 -10.22
N ASP A 75 -23.43 -16.25 -9.35
CA ASP A 75 -22.76 -14.95 -9.58
C ASP A 75 -21.88 -15.08 -10.84
N GLY A 76 -22.41 -14.58 -11.95
CA GLY A 76 -21.83 -14.73 -13.28
C GLY A 76 -20.54 -13.94 -13.44
N TYR A 77 -19.90 -14.14 -14.59
CA TYR A 77 -18.77 -13.34 -15.03
C TYR A 77 -19.19 -12.55 -16.26
N GLU A 78 -18.78 -11.29 -16.35
CA GLU A 78 -18.86 -10.56 -17.62
C GLU A 78 -17.94 -11.21 -18.65
N GLU A 79 -18.31 -11.13 -19.93
CA GLU A 79 -17.52 -11.72 -21.02
C GLU A 79 -16.11 -11.13 -21.06
N GLY A 80 -15.09 -12.00 -21.00
CA GLY A 80 -13.69 -11.59 -20.94
C GLY A 80 -13.16 -11.22 -19.55
N MET A 81 -14.00 -11.19 -18.52
CA MET A 81 -13.60 -10.89 -17.14
C MET A 81 -13.44 -12.17 -16.31
N ARG A 82 -12.48 -12.14 -15.38
CA ARG A 82 -12.24 -13.21 -14.40
C ARG A 82 -12.78 -12.88 -13.01
N VAL A 83 -13.49 -11.76 -12.90
CA VAL A 83 -14.01 -11.21 -11.66
C VAL A 83 -15.53 -11.35 -11.70
N PRO A 84 -16.17 -11.88 -10.65
CA PRO A 84 -17.62 -12.01 -10.60
C PRO A 84 -18.32 -10.64 -10.65
N ILE A 85 -19.53 -10.60 -11.21
CA ILE A 85 -20.30 -9.36 -11.39
C ILE A 85 -20.53 -8.66 -10.05
N SER A 86 -20.86 -9.39 -8.97
CA SER A 86 -21.07 -8.79 -7.64
C SER A 86 -19.86 -8.01 -7.11
N VAL A 87 -18.65 -8.43 -7.48
CA VAL A 87 -17.41 -7.74 -7.06
C VAL A 87 -17.26 -6.44 -7.84
N LEU A 88 -17.65 -6.40 -9.12
CA LEU A 88 -17.65 -5.18 -9.92
C LEU A 88 -18.69 -4.18 -9.39
N ASP A 89 -19.90 -4.67 -9.10
CA ASP A 89 -20.99 -3.86 -8.55
C ASP A 89 -20.58 -3.25 -7.19
N GLY A 90 -20.06 -4.06 -6.28
CA GLY A 90 -19.57 -3.57 -4.99
C GLY A 90 -18.44 -2.54 -5.13
N CYS A 91 -17.54 -2.70 -6.12
CA CYS A 91 -16.52 -1.69 -6.40
C CYS A 91 -17.13 -0.37 -6.91
N GLY A 92 -18.15 -0.44 -7.77
CA GLY A 92 -18.88 0.72 -8.26
C GLY A 92 -19.59 1.49 -7.15
N GLU A 93 -20.28 0.77 -6.26
CA GLU A 93 -20.92 1.37 -5.08
C GLU A 93 -19.91 2.05 -4.15
N LEU A 94 -18.77 1.39 -3.88
CA LEU A 94 -17.69 1.96 -3.08
C LEU A 94 -17.10 3.22 -3.72
N PHE A 95 -16.92 3.23 -5.05
CA PHE A 95 -16.42 4.39 -5.78
C PHE A 95 -17.39 5.57 -5.69
N LEU A 96 -18.70 5.33 -5.88
CA LEU A 96 -19.73 6.35 -5.74
C LEU A 96 -19.78 6.90 -4.31
N ALA A 97 -19.77 6.03 -3.29
CA ALA A 97 -19.77 6.43 -1.88
C ALA A 97 -18.52 7.24 -1.50
N ALA A 98 -17.36 6.90 -2.05
CA ALA A 98 -16.13 7.68 -1.86
C ALA A 98 -16.24 9.06 -2.52
N ASN A 99 -16.82 9.14 -3.72
CA ASN A 99 -16.93 10.38 -4.49
C ASN A 99 -18.04 11.31 -3.97
N GLU A 100 -19.08 10.78 -3.32
CA GLU A 100 -20.12 11.59 -2.64
C GLU A 100 -19.49 12.56 -1.61
N LYS A 101 -18.40 12.15 -0.95
CA LYS A 101 -17.65 13.00 -0.01
C LYS A 101 -16.79 14.05 -0.70
N HIS A 102 -16.49 13.91 -1.99
CA HIS A 102 -15.66 14.85 -2.74
C HIS A 102 -16.46 16.05 -3.26
N GLN A 103 -17.77 15.89 -3.52
CA GLN A 103 -18.63 17.02 -3.90
C GLN A 103 -18.84 18.04 -2.76
N LYS A 104 -18.60 17.68 -1.49
CA LYS A 104 -18.68 18.62 -0.36
C LYS A 104 -17.42 19.45 -0.12
N ALA A 105 -16.34 19.23 -0.87
CA ALA A 105 -15.10 20.02 -0.76
C ALA A 105 -14.80 20.87 -2.01
N SER A 106 -15.62 20.78 -3.07
CA SER A 106 -15.47 21.57 -4.28
C SER A 106 -16.61 22.58 -4.44
N THR A 107 -16.64 23.54 -3.54
CA THR A 107 -17.27 24.84 -3.77
C THR A 107 -16.19 25.89 -3.55
N HIS A 108 -15.87 26.68 -4.57
CA HIS A 108 -14.99 27.87 -4.53
C HIS A 108 -13.47 27.71 -4.80
N PHE A 109 -13.03 26.92 -5.79
CA PHE A 109 -11.63 27.06 -6.28
C PHE A 109 -11.47 27.72 -7.66
N LEU A 110 -12.54 28.21 -8.28
CA LEU A 110 -12.45 28.98 -9.54
C LEU A 110 -13.39 30.18 -9.54
N GLN A 111 -13.27 31.04 -8.54
CA GLN A 111 -13.73 32.43 -8.66
C GLN A 111 -12.56 33.36 -8.32
N THR A 112 -12.40 34.32 -9.22
CA THR A 112 -11.52 35.50 -9.17
C THR A 112 -10.08 35.29 -9.65
N LEU A 113 -9.86 35.60 -10.93
CA LEU A 113 -8.94 36.68 -11.34
C LEU A 113 -9.49 37.24 -12.67
N ASP A 114 -9.79 38.54 -12.65
CA ASP A 114 -10.18 39.38 -13.78
C ASP A 114 -9.22 39.26 -14.98
#